data_AF-A0A7C1LFT3-F1
#
_entry.id   AF-A0A7C1LFT3-F1
#
_cell.length_a   1.000
_cell.length_b   1.000
_cell.length_c   1.000
_cell.angle_alpha   90.00
_cell.angle_beta   90.00
_cell.angle_gamma   90.00
#
_symmetry.space_group_name_H-M   'P 1'
#
loop_
_entity.id
_entity.type
_entity.pdbx_description
1 polymer ?
#
loop_
_entity_poly.entity_id
_entity_poly.type
_entity_poly.pdbx_seq_one_letter_code
_entity_poly.pdbx_strand_id
1 'polypeptide(L)' 'MMATLKCGNCGNEMKGPMCCGQPMHMEGDKFFCHKGAECGCGNDMGKSIPEHCGQPMNLV' A
#
# COMPACT_ATOMS: atom_id res chain seq x y z
N MET A 1 -7.30 9.57 3.82
CA MET A 1 -7.08 9.78 2.37
C MET A 1 -6.62 8.44 1.80
N MET A 2 -7.07 8.06 0.60
CA MET A 2 -6.58 6.83 -0.05
C MET A 2 -5.12 7.06 -0.44
N ALA A 3 -4.22 6.14 -0.05
CA ALA A 3 -2.84 6.18 -0.50
C ALA A 3 -2.78 6.00 -2.03
N THR A 4 -2.22 6.97 -2.74
CA THR A 4 -1.97 6.87 -4.18
C THR A 4 -0.49 6.55 -4.39
N LEU A 5 -0.21 5.58 -5.24
CA LEU A 5 1.12 5.14 -5.57
C LEU A 5 1.46 5.60 -6.98
N LYS A 6 2.63 6.21 -7.18
CA LYS A 6 3.14 6.63 -8.46
C LYS A 6 4.45 5.93 -8.77
N CYS A 7 4.57 5.35 -9.96
CA CYS A 7 5.82 4.78 -10.42
C CYS A 7 6.82 5.90 -10.71
N GLY A 8 7.99 5.84 -10.09
CA GLY A 8 9.07 6.80 -10.36
C GLY A 8 9.61 6.75 -11.79
N ASN A 9 9.45 5.61 -12.49
CA ASN A 9 10.00 5.40 -13.83
C ASN A 9 9.09 5.91 -14.95
N CYS A 10 7.83 5.45 -14.99
CA CYS A 10 6.88 5.77 -16.05
C CYS A 10 5.84 6.83 -15.65
N GLY A 11 5.81 7.22 -14.37
CA GLY A 11 4.84 8.18 -13.84
C GLY A 11 3.43 7.61 -13.64
N ASN A 12 3.21 6.32 -13.89
CA ASN A 12 1.90 5.67 -13.76
C ASN A 12 1.41 5.71 -12.31
N GLU A 13 0.14 6.08 -12.13
CA GLU A 13 -0.51 6.20 -10.83
C GLU A 13 -1.46 5.03 -10.60
N MET A 14 -1.38 4.41 -9.43
CA MET A 14 -2.27 3.35 -9.00
C MET A 14 -2.77 3.63 -7.59
N LYS A 15 -3.96 3.10 -7.28
CA LYS A 15 -4.49 3.17 -5.92
C LYS A 15 -3.77 2.14 -5.06
N GLY A 16 -3.47 2.53 -3.82
CA GLY A 16 -2.93 1.64 -2.80
C GLY A 16 -3.84 0.44 -2.55
N PRO A 17 -3.28 -0.65 -1.99
CA PRO A 17 -4.04 -1.87 -1.72
C PRO A 17 -5.24 -1.61 -0.80
N MET A 18 -6.33 -2.32 -1.07
CA MET A 18 -7.51 -2.34 -0.23
C MET A 18 -7.60 -3.65 0.53
N CYS A 19 -8.13 -3.57 1.74
CA CYS A 19 -8.26 -4.69 2.65
C CYS A 19 -9.50 -4.49 3.54
N CYS A 20 -10.24 -5.56 3.81
CA CYS A 20 -11.45 -5.49 4.65
C CYS A 20 -12.48 -4.44 4.13
N GLY A 21 -12.53 -4.21 2.81
CA GLY A 21 -13.45 -3.26 2.15
C GLY A 21 -13.03 -1.80 2.21
N GLN A 22 -11.87 -1.49 2.78
CA GLN A 22 -11.35 -0.13 2.93
C GLN A 22 -9.91 -0.03 2.39
N PRO A 23 -9.46 1.17 1.98
CA PRO A 23 -8.04 1.40 1.67
C PRO A 23 -7.18 1.06 2.88
N MET A 24 -6.00 0.46 2.70
CA MET A 24 -5.05 0.27 3.79
C MET A 24 -4.41 1.61 4.17
N HIS A 25 -4.06 1.80 5.44
CA HIS A 25 -3.23 2.94 5.85
C HIS A 25 -1.76 2.61 5.57
N MET A 26 -0.96 3.61 5.22
CA MET A 26 0.47 3.43 4.99
C MET A 26 1.25 3.95 6.19
N GLU A 27 2.23 3.17 6.64
CA GLU A 27 3.13 3.54 7.72
C GLU A 27 4.55 3.11 7.33
N GLY A 28 5.45 4.07 7.15
CA GLY A 28 6.78 3.81 6.58
C GLY A 28 6.69 3.27 5.15
N ASP A 29 7.38 2.17 4.90
CA ASP A 29 7.42 1.44 3.61
C ASP A 29 6.35 0.33 3.49
N LYS A 30 5.29 0.38 4.30
CA LYS A 30 4.31 -0.72 4.39
C LYS A 30 2.86 -0.25 4.50
N PHE A 31 1.96 -1.11 4.04
CA PHE A 31 0.51 -0.96 4.13
C PHE A 31 -0.07 -1.82 5.25
N PHE A 32 -0.90 -1.22 6.07
CA PHE A 32 -1.54 -1.84 7.23
C PHE A 32 -3.05 -1.75 7.11
N CYS A 33 -3.73 -2.82 7.51
CA CYS A 33 -5.18 -2.80 7.55
C CYS A 33 -5.64 -1.87 8.68
N HIS A 34 -6.73 -1.13 8.47
CA HIS A 34 -7.37 -0.36 9.56
C HIS A 34 -7.81 -1.22 10.75
N LYS A 35 -8.09 -2.50 10.52
CA LYS A 35 -8.40 -3.48 11.56
C LYS A 35 -7.15 -4.09 12.22
N GLY A 36 -5.95 -3.66 11.83
CA GLY A 36 -4.68 -4.17 12.35
C GLY A 36 -4.59 -5.70 12.32
N ALA A 37 -4.13 -6.27 13.43
CA ALA A 37 -3.97 -7.72 13.62
C ALA A 37 -5.28 -8.52 13.51
N GLU A 38 -6.46 -7.89 13.59
CA GLU A 38 -7.75 -8.60 13.54
C GLU A 38 -8.15 -9.03 12.12
N CYS A 39 -7.62 -8.41 11.06
CA CYS A 39 -8.00 -8.72 9.66
C CYS A 39 -7.06 -9.74 8.99
N GLY A 40 -5.87 -10.01 9.51
CA GLY A 40 -4.96 -11.03 8.93
C GLY A 40 -4.20 -10.59 7.68
N CYS A 41 -4.74 -9.67 6.88
CA CYS A 41 -4.20 -9.24 5.59
C CYS A 41 -2.96 -8.32 5.65
N GLY A 42 -2.53 -7.95 6.84
CA GLY A 42 -1.45 -7.00 7.10
C GLY A 42 -1.28 -6.82 8.59
N ASN A 43 -0.96 -7.93 9.28
CA ASN A 43 -0.69 -8.00 10.72
C ASN A 43 0.52 -7.12 11.09
N ASP A 44 1.13 -7.29 12.27
CA ASP A 44 2.32 -6.54 12.74
C ASP A 44 3.45 -6.36 11.71
N MET A 45 3.50 -7.17 10.66
CA MET A 45 4.50 -7.09 9.60
C MET A 45 4.17 -6.16 8.43
N GLY A 46 2.93 -5.68 8.28
CA GLY A 46 2.46 -4.86 7.15
C GLY A 46 2.55 -5.57 5.79
N LYS A 47 1.99 -4.96 4.74
CA LYS A 47 2.08 -5.42 3.35
C LYS A 47 3.03 -4.49 2.58
N SER A 48 3.99 -5.06 1.85
CA SER A 48 4.96 -4.27 1.09
C SER A 48 4.31 -3.42 0.00
N ILE A 49 4.97 -2.33 -0.37
CA ILE A 49 4.54 -1.48 -1.48
C ILE A 49 4.56 -2.29 -2.79
N PRO A 50 3.48 -2.22 -3.60
CA PRO A 50 3.45 -2.77 -4.95
C PRO A 50 4.64 -2.32 -5.81
N GLU A 51 5.21 -3.27 -6.54
CA GLU A 51 6.27 -3.01 -7.50
C GLU A 51 5.70 -2.78 -8.90
N HIS A 52 6.24 -1.79 -9.61
CA HIS A 52 5.94 -1.53 -11.01
C HIS A 52 7.21 -1.12 -11.74
N CYS A 53 7.39 -1.58 -12.98
CA CYS A 53 8.63 -1.40 -13.74
C CYS A 53 9.90 -1.89 -12.99
N GLY A 54 9.77 -2.95 -12.18
CA GLY A 54 10.89 -3.55 -11.44
C GLY A 54 11.40 -2.72 -10.25
N GLN A 55 10.61 -1.77 -9.76
CA GLN A 55 10.92 -1.00 -8.55
C GLN A 55 9.64 -0.81 -7.71
N PRO A 56 9.76 -0.65 -6.37
CA PRO A 56 8.63 -0.25 -5.55
C PRO A 56 8.11 1.11 -6.01
N MET A 57 6.79 1.25 -6.06
CA MET A 57 6.18 2.53 -6.40
C MET A 57 6.33 3.53 -5.24
N ASN A 58 6.27 4.82 -5.54
CA ASN A 58 6.36 5.88 -4.54
C ASN A 58 4.98 6.30 -4.08
N LEU A 59 4.82 6.68 -2.82
CA LEU A 59 3.61 7.35 -2.36
C LEU A 59 3.56 8.78 -2.90
N VAL A 60 2.38 9.22 -3.35
CA VAL A 60 2.09 10.60 -3.77
C VAL A 60 0.90 11.18 -3.03
#